data_AF-C3Z2A8-F1
#
_entry.id   AF-C3Z2A8-F1
#
_cell.length_a   1.000
_cell.length_b   1.000
_cell.length_c   1.000
_cell.angle_alpha   90.00
_cell.angle_beta   90.00
_cell.angle_gamma   90.00
#
_symmetry.space_group_name_H-M   'P 1'
#
loop_
_entity.id
_entity.type
_entity.pdbx_description
1 polymer ?
#
loop_
_entity_poly.entity_id
_entity_poly.type
_entity_poly.pdbx_seq_one_letter_code
_entity_poly.pdbx_strand_id
1 'polypeptide(L)'
;MAIVCYLYTVLAFNFFRKFYDKGEEDEPDLKCESMWTCFMFHMYVGVRAGGGIGDELVEPDGDEYEYYRMIFDFTFFFLIVIILLAIVQGFIIDAFGELRDQANSVEETLESKCFICGIDAEYFNELPRGFEIHTEKEHNFANYMFFLMHLIQKDSTDYTGQESYVWQMYQERNWDFFPVGECFRKQYENELKE
;
A
#
# COMPACT_ATOMS: atom_id res chain seq x y z
N MET A 1 13.57 8.48 14.39
CA MET A 1 14.68 9.09 13.65
C MET A 1 15.08 10.46 14.20
N ALA A 2 14.27 11.51 14.04
CA ALA A 2 14.62 12.88 14.47
C ALA A 2 15.05 13.00 15.95
N ILE A 3 14.37 12.32 16.87
CA ILE A 3 14.72 12.30 18.30
C ILE A 3 16.11 11.69 18.52
N VAL A 4 16.42 10.57 17.85
CA VAL A 4 17.72 9.90 17.97
C VAL A 4 18.81 10.80 17.40
N CYS A 5 18.61 11.39 16.22
CA CYS A 5 19.53 12.37 15.64
C CYS A 5 19.77 13.55 16.59
N TYR A 6 18.72 14.06 17.25
CA TYR A 6 18.83 15.16 18.21
C TYR A 6 19.70 14.79 19.42
N LEU A 7 19.57 13.58 19.97
CA LEU A 7 20.42 13.10 21.06
C LEU A 7 21.90 13.04 20.63
N TYR A 8 22.19 12.52 19.43
CA TYR A 8 23.53 12.55 18.85
C TYR A 8 24.04 13.98 18.66
N THR A 9 23.19 14.91 18.22
CA THR A 9 23.54 16.33 18.13
C THR A 9 23.87 16.94 19.49
N VAL A 10 23.13 16.64 20.56
CA VAL A 10 23.43 17.16 21.90
C VAL A 10 24.80 16.68 22.36
N LEU A 11 25.09 15.38 22.16
CA LEU A 11 26.39 14.81 22.51
C LEU A 11 27.52 15.45 21.68
N ALA A 12 27.33 15.59 20.37
CA ALA A 12 28.29 16.23 19.48
C ALA A 12 28.56 17.69 19.87
N PHE A 13 27.50 18.46 20.14
CA PHE A 13 27.60 19.88 20.47
C PHE A 13 28.37 20.13 21.78
N ASN A 14 28.22 19.25 22.77
CA ASN A 14 28.89 19.40 24.07
C ASN A 14 30.31 18.84 24.09
N PHE A 15 30.57 17.72 23.41
CA PHE A 15 31.85 16.99 23.53
C PHE A 15 32.71 17.00 22.27
N PHE A 16 32.11 17.06 21.08
CA PHE A 16 32.80 16.85 19.80
C PHE A 16 32.78 18.06 18.88
N ARG A 17 32.38 19.25 19.36
CA ARG A 17 32.21 20.46 18.55
C ARG A 17 33.43 20.82 17.70
N LYS A 18 34.65 20.57 18.20
CA LYS A 18 35.91 20.82 17.50
C LYS A 18 36.07 20.02 16.19
N PHE A 19 35.45 18.83 16.08
CA PHE A 19 35.54 17.98 14.89
C PHE A 19 34.59 18.41 13.76
N TYR A 20 33.74 19.42 14.01
CA TYR A 20 32.78 19.99 13.05
C TYR A 20 33.31 21.26 12.36
N ASP A 21 34.59 21.57 12.55
CA ASP A 21 35.28 22.62 11.81
C ASP A 21 36.00 21.99 10.62
N LYS A 22 35.50 22.25 9.41
CA LYS A 22 36.12 21.81 8.14
C LYS A 22 36.91 22.93 7.46
N GLY A 23 37.08 24.07 8.14
CA GLY A 23 37.79 25.23 7.60
C GLY A 23 39.29 25.01 7.49
N GLU A 24 39.94 25.79 6.63
CA GLU A 24 41.39 25.95 6.64
C GLU A 24 41.78 26.96 7.74
N GLU A 25 43.06 26.99 8.17
CA GLU A 25 43.52 27.78 9.33
C GLU A 25 43.13 29.28 9.29
N ASP A 26 42.88 29.83 8.10
CA ASP A 26 42.49 31.24 7.89
C ASP A 26 40.99 31.47 7.60
N GLU A 27 40.18 30.41 7.38
CA GLU A 27 38.73 30.49 7.13
C GLU A 27 37.98 29.34 7.82
N PRO A 28 37.51 29.51 9.08
CA PRO A 28 36.80 28.46 9.81
C PRO A 28 35.44 28.15 9.17
N ASP A 29 35.14 26.87 8.95
CA ASP A 29 33.86 26.39 8.42
C ASP A 29 33.15 25.57 9.48
N LEU A 30 32.63 26.29 10.48
CA LEU A 30 31.99 25.70 11.65
C LEU A 30 30.57 25.24 11.30
N LYS A 31 30.39 23.94 11.07
CA LYS A 31 29.06 23.36 10.83
C LYS A 31 28.19 23.28 12.09
N CYS A 32 28.80 23.38 13.27
CA CYS A 32 28.16 23.21 14.58
C CYS A 32 28.37 24.44 15.49
N GLU A 33 27.96 25.63 15.05
CA GLU A 33 28.00 26.86 15.88
C GLU A 33 26.84 26.98 16.86
N SER A 34 25.63 26.68 16.38
CA SER A 34 24.40 26.71 17.17
C SER A 34 23.81 25.31 17.24
N MET A 35 23.02 25.04 18.29
CA MET A 35 22.35 23.75 18.44
C MET A 35 21.47 23.43 17.22
N TRP A 36 20.82 24.45 16.65
CA TRP A 36 19.96 24.30 15.48
C TRP A 36 20.74 23.97 14.20
N THR A 37 21.84 24.70 13.93
CA THR A 37 22.67 24.44 12.75
C THR A 37 23.33 23.06 12.83
N CYS A 38 23.77 22.67 14.01
CA CYS A 38 24.33 21.35 14.26
C CYS A 38 23.28 20.23 14.05
N PHE A 39 22.05 20.42 14.53
CA PHE A 39 20.97 19.46 14.34
C PHE A 39 20.60 19.31 12.86
N MET A 40 20.48 20.43 12.15
CA MET A 40 20.21 20.43 10.72
C MET A 40 21.34 19.78 9.92
N PHE A 41 22.59 19.96 10.31
CA PHE A 41 23.73 19.27 9.71
C PHE A 41 23.63 17.74 9.89
N HIS A 42 23.30 17.25 11.09
CA HIS A 42 23.10 15.80 11.31
C HIS A 42 21.92 15.24 10.51
N MET A 43 20.80 15.98 10.46
CA MET A 43 19.60 15.57 9.74
C MET A 43 19.79 15.58 8.22
N TYR A 44 20.51 16.56 7.69
CA TYR A 44 20.71 16.71 6.25
C TYR A 44 21.90 15.90 5.74
N VAL A 45 23.06 16.03 6.37
CA VAL A 45 24.30 15.38 5.90
C VAL A 45 24.44 14.01 6.55
N GLY A 46 24.37 13.94 7.88
CA GLY A 46 24.63 12.69 8.63
C GLY A 46 23.74 11.51 8.23
N VAL A 47 22.45 11.76 8.02
CA VAL A 47 21.49 10.74 7.59
C VAL A 47 21.69 10.28 6.15
N ARG A 48 22.14 11.18 5.25
CA ARG A 48 22.28 10.89 3.82
C ARG A 48 23.66 10.32 3.47
N ALA A 49 24.66 10.56 4.31
CA ALA A 49 25.99 10.00 4.15
C ALA A 49 25.93 8.47 4.34
N GLY A 50 26.47 7.75 3.34
CA GLY A 50 26.39 6.30 3.28
C GLY A 50 27.12 5.58 4.42
N GLY A 51 28.20 6.15 4.97
CA GLY A 51 28.93 5.66 6.14
C GLY A 51 28.53 6.35 7.45
N GLY A 52 27.52 7.22 7.44
CA GLY A 52 27.10 8.02 8.59
C GLY A 52 27.84 9.34 8.72
N ILE A 53 27.70 9.99 9.89
CA ILE A 53 28.24 11.34 10.12
C ILE A 53 29.78 11.40 10.11
N GLY A 54 30.47 10.29 10.35
CA GLY A 54 31.93 10.21 10.38
C GLY A 54 32.60 10.56 9.06
N ASP A 55 31.96 10.22 7.92
CA ASP A 55 32.44 10.56 6.57
C ASP A 55 32.56 12.08 6.35
N GLU A 56 31.83 12.84 7.15
CA GLU A 56 31.61 14.27 6.96
C GLU A 56 32.21 15.12 8.07
N LEU A 57 33.06 14.53 8.90
CA LEU A 57 33.78 15.18 10.00
C LEU A 57 35.28 15.01 9.84
N VAL A 58 36.06 15.81 10.56
CA VAL A 58 37.52 15.68 10.57
C VAL A 58 37.93 14.39 11.28
N GLU A 59 38.98 13.74 10.77
CA GLU A 59 39.53 12.51 11.34
C GLU A 59 39.98 12.70 12.80
N PRO A 60 39.71 11.74 13.69
CA PRO A 60 39.99 11.90 15.12
C PRO A 60 41.42 11.53 15.55
N ASP A 61 42.29 11.16 14.60
CA ASP A 61 43.60 10.57 14.85
C ASP A 61 44.49 11.46 15.74
N GLY A 62 44.94 10.91 16.87
CA GLY A 62 45.85 11.60 17.78
C GLY A 62 45.16 12.55 18.77
N ASP A 63 43.82 12.57 18.82
CA ASP A 63 43.06 13.33 19.81
C ASP A 63 42.77 12.54 21.10
N GLU A 64 42.67 13.23 22.23
CA GLU A 64 42.33 12.61 23.53
C GLU A 64 40.96 11.89 23.50
N TYR A 65 40.06 12.29 22.61
CA TYR A 65 38.72 11.72 22.45
C TYR A 65 38.60 10.71 21.30
N GLU A 66 39.70 10.27 20.69
CA GLU A 66 39.70 9.42 19.49
C GLU A 66 38.78 8.19 19.63
N TYR A 67 38.95 7.43 20.71
CA TYR A 67 38.15 6.24 20.97
C TYR A 67 36.65 6.54 21.14
N TYR A 68 36.32 7.62 21.85
CA TYR A 68 34.92 8.04 22.07
C TYR A 68 34.28 8.52 20.77
N ARG A 69 35.04 9.20 19.91
CA ARG A 69 34.61 9.65 18.60
C ARG A 69 34.34 8.47 17.66
N MET A 70 35.19 7.46 17.66
CA MET A 70 35.00 6.23 16.89
C MET A 70 33.73 5.47 17.30
N ILE A 71 33.46 5.35 18.61
CA ILE A 71 32.21 4.74 19.09
C ILE A 71 31.00 5.56 18.67
N PHE A 72 31.09 6.89 18.75
CA PHE A 72 30.02 7.77 18.32
C PHE A 72 29.68 7.56 16.84
N ASP A 73 30.67 7.50 15.96
CA ASP A 73 30.47 7.27 14.52
C ASP A 73 29.88 5.89 14.23
N PHE A 74 30.46 4.84 14.82
CA PHE A 74 30.00 3.47 14.61
C PHE A 74 28.54 3.28 15.06
N THR A 75 28.19 3.82 16.24
CA THR A 75 26.82 3.72 16.75
C THR A 75 25.85 4.60 15.95
N PHE A 76 26.28 5.79 15.49
CA PHE A 76 25.47 6.64 14.61
C PHE A 76 25.15 5.89 13.31
N PHE A 77 26.16 5.32 12.65
CA PHE A 77 25.99 4.55 11.42
C PHE A 77 25.05 3.36 11.61
N PHE A 78 25.29 2.54 12.63
CA PHE A 78 24.49 1.34 12.86
C PHE A 78 23.03 1.67 13.22
N LEU A 79 22.80 2.63 14.12
CA LEU A 79 21.44 2.94 14.58
C LEU A 79 20.65 3.75 13.54
N ILE A 80 21.24 4.79 12.97
CA ILE A 80 20.52 5.74 12.10
C ILE A 80 20.50 5.26 10.66
N VAL A 81 21.65 4.87 10.10
CA VAL A 81 21.75 4.50 8.69
C VAL A 81 21.28 3.07 8.47
N ILE A 82 21.78 2.10 9.24
CA ILE A 82 21.42 0.69 9.02
C ILE A 82 20.02 0.37 9.55
N ILE A 83 19.75 0.61 10.83
CA ILE A 83 18.48 0.18 11.44
C ILE A 83 17.33 1.11 11.05
N LEU A 84 17.44 2.41 11.33
CA LEU A 84 16.29 3.32 11.19
C LEU A 84 15.88 3.53 9.72
N LEU A 85 16.81 3.63 8.77
CA LEU A 85 16.44 3.72 7.34
C LEU A 85 15.83 2.41 6.84
N ALA A 86 16.36 1.24 7.24
CA ALA A 86 15.79 -0.05 6.85
C ALA A 86 14.37 -0.23 7.38
N ILE A 87 14.06 0.24 8.60
CA ILE A 87 12.69 0.22 9.15
C ILE A 87 11.76 1.10 8.31
N VAL A 88 12.19 2.32 7.95
CA VAL A 88 11.37 3.22 7.11
C VAL A 88 11.09 2.59 5.75
N GLN A 89 12.10 2.00 5.11
CA GLN A 89 11.92 1.28 3.84
C GLN A 89 11.03 0.04 4.01
N GLY A 90 11.19 -0.69 5.11
CA GLY A 90 10.36 -1.85 5.46
C GLY A 90 8.88 -1.50 5.54
N PHE A 91 8.52 -0.38 6.18
CA PHE A 91 7.13 0.10 6.21
C PHE A 91 6.55 0.40 4.82
N ILE A 92 7.37 0.97 3.92
CA ILE A 92 6.92 1.24 2.55
C ILE A 92 6.66 -0.06 1.80
N ILE A 93 7.57 -1.04 1.93
CA ILE A 93 7.42 -2.36 1.29
C ILE A 93 6.20 -3.10 1.82
N ASP A 94 5.98 -3.06 3.14
CA ASP A 94 4.83 -3.68 3.79
C ASP A 94 3.50 -3.09 3.27
N ALA A 95 3.40 -1.77 3.20
CA ALA A 95 2.21 -1.09 2.66
C ALA A 95 1.94 -1.46 1.19
N PHE A 96 2.97 -1.54 0.35
CA PHE A 96 2.81 -2.01 -1.03
C PHE A 96 2.48 -3.50 -1.12
N GLY A 97 2.99 -4.31 -0.19
CA GLY A 97 2.61 -5.71 -0.02
C GLY A 97 1.12 -5.85 0.26
N GLU A 98 0.59 -5.10 1.23
CA GLU A 98 -0.83 -5.11 1.57
C GLU A 98 -1.72 -4.71 0.39
N LEU A 99 -1.38 -3.63 -0.32
CA LEU A 99 -2.13 -3.19 -1.51
C LEU A 99 -2.16 -4.26 -2.60
N ARG A 100 -1.05 -4.98 -2.78
CA ARG A 100 -0.96 -6.08 -3.74
C ARG A 100 -1.82 -7.26 -3.29
N ASP A 101 -1.80 -7.62 -2.02
CA ASP A 101 -2.59 -8.72 -1.49
C ASP A 101 -4.09 -8.42 -1.60
N GLN A 102 -4.51 -7.16 -1.36
CA GLN A 102 -5.88 -6.72 -1.61
C GLN A 102 -6.28 -6.90 -3.08
N ALA A 103 -5.44 -6.48 -4.02
CA ALA A 103 -5.71 -6.65 -5.44
C ALA A 103 -5.83 -8.14 -5.84
N ASN A 104 -4.89 -8.98 -5.39
CA ASN A 104 -4.90 -10.41 -5.66
C ASN A 104 -6.16 -11.08 -5.07
N SER A 105 -6.59 -10.69 -3.86
CA SER A 105 -7.78 -11.26 -3.22
C SER A 105 -9.07 -10.97 -3.98
N VAL A 106 -9.16 -9.79 -4.62
CA VAL A 106 -10.30 -9.42 -5.46
C VAL A 106 -10.30 -10.24 -6.75
N GLU A 107 -9.13 -10.40 -7.38
CA GLU A 107 -8.97 -11.23 -8.58
C GLU A 107 -9.36 -12.70 -8.30
N GLU A 108 -8.80 -13.29 -7.25
CA GLU A 108 -9.13 -14.66 -6.81
C GLU A 108 -10.62 -14.82 -6.50
N THR A 109 -11.24 -13.79 -5.90
CA THR A 109 -12.69 -13.78 -5.63
C THR A 109 -13.51 -13.81 -6.93
N LEU A 110 -13.10 -13.07 -7.96
CA LEU A 110 -13.81 -13.04 -9.25
C LEU A 110 -13.60 -14.31 -10.07
N GLU A 111 -12.46 -14.99 -9.90
CA GLU A 111 -12.17 -16.27 -10.54
C GLU A 111 -12.82 -17.47 -9.85
N SER A 112 -13.01 -17.40 -8.52
CA SER A 112 -13.52 -18.52 -7.72
C SER A 112 -15.02 -18.59 -7.60
N LYS A 113 -15.75 -17.47 -7.74
CA LYS A 113 -17.22 -17.44 -7.60
C LYS A 113 -17.84 -16.35 -8.46
N CYS A 114 -19.09 -16.58 -8.87
CA CYS A 114 -19.81 -15.59 -9.66
C CYS A 114 -20.20 -14.37 -8.81
N PHE A 115 -19.89 -13.15 -9.27
CA PHE A 115 -20.19 -11.90 -8.56
C PHE A 115 -21.69 -11.70 -8.27
N ILE A 116 -22.56 -12.19 -9.16
CA ILE A 116 -24.01 -11.97 -9.06
C ILE A 116 -24.69 -13.01 -8.17
N CYS A 117 -24.46 -14.30 -8.41
CA CYS A 117 -25.14 -15.37 -7.67
C CYS A 117 -24.35 -15.94 -6.50
N GLY A 118 -23.04 -15.69 -6.43
CA GLY A 118 -22.18 -16.20 -5.36
C GLY A 118 -21.92 -17.71 -5.39
N ILE A 119 -22.32 -18.41 -6.45
CA ILE A 119 -22.02 -19.83 -6.64
C ILE A 119 -20.55 -19.99 -7.07
N ASP A 120 -19.86 -20.96 -6.48
CA ASP A 120 -18.47 -21.28 -6.78
C ASP A 120 -18.28 -21.78 -8.22
N ALA A 121 -17.14 -21.43 -8.81
CA ALA A 121 -16.74 -21.82 -10.16
C ALA A 121 -16.67 -23.35 -10.32
N GLU A 122 -16.35 -24.07 -9.24
CA GLU A 122 -16.29 -25.54 -9.21
C GLU A 122 -17.61 -26.18 -9.69
N TYR A 123 -18.76 -25.64 -9.26
CA TYR A 123 -20.08 -26.13 -9.68
C TYR A 123 -20.28 -26.02 -11.20
N PHE A 124 -19.81 -24.94 -11.82
CA PHE A 124 -19.99 -24.72 -13.25
C PHE A 124 -18.97 -25.49 -14.10
N ASN A 125 -17.77 -25.71 -13.55
CA ASN A 125 -16.65 -26.36 -14.23
C ASN A 125 -16.83 -27.88 -14.41
N GLU A 126 -17.96 -28.46 -13.95
CA GLU A 126 -18.42 -29.77 -14.43
C GLU A 126 -18.58 -29.83 -15.95
N LEU A 127 -18.88 -28.69 -16.58
CA LEU A 127 -18.91 -28.54 -18.03
C LEU A 127 -17.66 -27.80 -18.53
N PRO A 128 -17.14 -28.12 -19.73
CA PRO A 128 -16.02 -27.40 -20.32
C PRO A 128 -16.30 -25.90 -20.46
N ARG A 129 -15.46 -25.05 -19.85
CA ARG A 129 -15.62 -23.58 -19.81
C ARG A 129 -16.95 -23.11 -19.22
N GLY A 130 -17.58 -23.91 -18.35
CA GLY A 130 -18.90 -23.61 -17.81
C GLY A 130 -18.94 -22.31 -17.00
N PHE A 131 -17.92 -22.04 -16.17
CA PHE A 131 -17.87 -20.82 -15.38
C PHE A 131 -17.72 -19.56 -16.24
N GLU A 132 -16.85 -19.60 -17.26
CA GLU A 132 -16.65 -18.49 -18.18
C GLU A 132 -17.94 -18.17 -18.95
N ILE A 133 -18.64 -19.19 -19.46
CA ILE A 133 -19.95 -19.00 -20.11
C ILE A 133 -20.95 -18.38 -19.12
N HIS A 134 -20.99 -18.87 -17.87
CA HIS A 134 -21.87 -18.34 -16.84
C HIS A 134 -21.60 -16.85 -16.59
N THR A 135 -20.34 -16.43 -16.44
CA THR A 135 -19.99 -15.02 -16.19
C THR A 135 -20.11 -14.12 -17.42
N GLU A 136 -19.87 -14.63 -18.62
CA GLU A 136 -19.88 -13.82 -19.85
C GLU A 136 -21.25 -13.72 -20.53
N LYS A 137 -22.07 -14.77 -20.43
CA LYS A 137 -23.35 -14.89 -21.16
C LYS A 137 -24.56 -14.79 -20.25
N GLU A 138 -24.54 -15.47 -19.11
CA GLU A 138 -25.69 -15.55 -18.20
C GLU A 138 -25.69 -14.39 -17.21
N HIS A 139 -24.67 -14.33 -16.35
CA HIS A 139 -24.49 -13.35 -15.29
C HIS A 139 -23.43 -12.30 -15.65
N ASN A 140 -23.55 -11.73 -16.84
CA ASN A 140 -22.67 -10.66 -17.30
C ASN A 140 -23.00 -9.35 -16.58
N PHE A 141 -22.06 -8.83 -15.80
CA PHE A 141 -22.20 -7.59 -15.05
C PHE A 141 -22.63 -6.39 -15.91
N ALA A 142 -22.07 -6.25 -17.12
CA ALA A 142 -22.40 -5.15 -18.01
C ALA A 142 -23.84 -5.24 -18.54
N ASN A 143 -24.35 -6.45 -18.79
CA ASN A 143 -25.74 -6.64 -19.23
C ASN A 143 -26.75 -6.19 -18.17
N TYR A 144 -26.47 -6.38 -16.87
CA TYR A 144 -27.31 -5.84 -15.80
C TYR A 144 -27.37 -4.30 -15.85
N MET A 145 -26.22 -3.65 -16.06
CA MET A 145 -26.17 -2.19 -16.21
C MET A 145 -26.94 -1.71 -17.45
N PHE A 146 -26.75 -2.38 -18.60
CA PHE A 146 -27.47 -2.06 -19.83
C PHE A 146 -28.98 -2.29 -19.71
N PHE A 147 -29.40 -3.32 -18.97
CA PHE A 147 -30.81 -3.58 -18.72
C PHE A 147 -31.45 -2.47 -17.87
N LEU A 148 -30.78 -2.01 -16.81
CA LEU A 148 -31.27 -0.87 -16.02
C LEU A 148 -31.35 0.41 -16.88
N MET A 149 -30.34 0.69 -17.69
CA MET A 149 -30.36 1.83 -18.62
C MET A 149 -31.50 1.70 -19.64
N HIS A 150 -31.76 0.49 -20.14
CA HIS A 150 -32.88 0.20 -21.03
C HIS A 150 -34.24 0.51 -20.37
N LEU A 151 -34.46 0.06 -19.14
CA LEU A 151 -35.69 0.36 -18.39
C LEU A 151 -35.89 1.87 -18.18
N ILE A 152 -34.83 2.60 -17.82
CA ILE A 152 -34.90 4.04 -17.59
C ILE A 152 -35.27 4.81 -18.86
N GLN A 153 -34.81 4.36 -20.04
CA GLN A 153 -35.04 5.05 -21.31
C GLN A 153 -36.35 4.65 -22.00
N LYS A 154 -36.87 3.46 -21.71
CA LYS A 154 -38.08 2.93 -22.33
C LYS A 154 -39.33 3.51 -21.68
N ASP A 155 -40.36 3.76 -22.48
CA ASP A 155 -41.65 4.26 -21.97
C ASP A 155 -42.32 3.20 -21.09
N SER A 156 -42.87 3.66 -19.96
CA SER A 156 -43.50 2.78 -18.97
C SER A 156 -44.70 1.99 -19.49
N THR A 157 -45.36 2.45 -20.55
CA THR A 157 -46.49 1.76 -21.19
C THR A 157 -46.04 0.62 -22.10
N ASP A 158 -44.79 0.63 -22.54
CA ASP A 158 -44.20 -0.40 -23.41
C ASP A 158 -43.47 -1.51 -22.63
N TYR A 159 -43.48 -1.44 -21.30
CA TYR A 159 -42.89 -2.48 -20.46
C TYR A 159 -43.64 -3.81 -20.62
N THR A 160 -42.87 -4.88 -20.78
CA THR A 160 -43.37 -6.25 -20.63
C THR A 160 -43.70 -6.51 -19.15
N GLY A 161 -44.37 -7.64 -18.87
CA GLY A 161 -44.69 -8.01 -17.48
C GLY A 161 -43.45 -8.20 -16.60
N GLN A 162 -42.38 -8.79 -17.14
CA GLN A 162 -41.11 -8.98 -16.41
C GLN A 162 -40.39 -7.65 -16.17
N GLU A 163 -40.34 -6.77 -17.18
CA GLU A 163 -39.74 -5.44 -17.04
C GLU A 163 -40.50 -4.58 -16.03
N SER A 164 -41.84 -4.63 -16.05
CA SER A 164 -42.68 -3.90 -15.09
C SER A 164 -42.42 -4.37 -13.66
N TYR A 165 -42.26 -5.68 -13.45
CA TYR A 165 -41.94 -6.25 -12.14
C TYR A 165 -40.58 -5.76 -11.62
N VAL A 166 -39.53 -5.85 -12.45
CA VAL A 166 -38.19 -5.38 -12.05
C VAL A 166 -38.17 -3.86 -11.84
N TRP A 167 -38.89 -3.10 -12.67
CA TRP A 167 -39.03 -1.66 -12.52
C TRP A 167 -39.69 -1.29 -11.20
N GLN A 168 -40.77 -1.99 -10.82
CA GLN A 168 -41.41 -1.78 -9.52
C GLN A 168 -40.43 -2.03 -8.36
N MET A 169 -39.71 -3.15 -8.37
CA MET A 169 -38.71 -3.47 -7.35
C MET A 169 -37.60 -2.42 -7.27
N TYR A 170 -37.12 -1.95 -8.43
CA TYR A 170 -36.12 -0.89 -8.51
C TYR A 170 -36.61 0.41 -7.84
N GLN A 171 -37.86 0.82 -8.10
CA GLN A 171 -38.47 2.01 -7.50
C GLN A 171 -38.68 1.85 -5.98
N GLU A 172 -39.00 0.63 -5.52
CA GLU A 172 -39.15 0.28 -4.11
C GLU A 172 -37.80 0.08 -3.39
N ARG A 173 -36.67 0.18 -4.11
CA ARG A 173 -35.33 -0.15 -3.60
C ARG A 173 -35.23 -1.58 -3.05
N ASN A 174 -36.01 -2.49 -3.63
CA ASN A 174 -35.92 -3.92 -3.36
C ASN A 174 -35.02 -4.59 -4.42
N TRP A 175 -34.07 -5.40 -3.97
CA TRP A 175 -33.07 -6.09 -4.81
C TRP A 175 -33.31 -7.61 -4.90
N ASP A 176 -34.45 -8.10 -4.44
CA ASP A 176 -34.78 -9.54 -4.40
C ASP A 176 -34.87 -10.21 -5.79
N PHE A 177 -34.89 -9.44 -6.88
CA PHE A 177 -34.87 -9.99 -8.24
C PHE A 177 -33.50 -10.54 -8.66
N PHE A 178 -32.42 -10.25 -7.92
CA PHE A 178 -31.10 -10.82 -8.21
C PHE A 178 -31.03 -12.30 -7.79
N PRO A 179 -30.44 -13.18 -8.61
CA PRO A 179 -30.40 -14.61 -8.34
C PRO A 179 -29.29 -14.96 -7.32
N VAL A 180 -29.46 -14.61 -6.05
CA VAL A 180 -28.48 -14.90 -4.99
C VAL A 180 -28.57 -16.36 -4.54
N GLY A 181 -27.45 -17.09 -4.63
CA GLY A 181 -27.35 -18.51 -4.24
C GLY A 181 -27.95 -19.49 -5.26
N GLU A 182 -28.55 -19.00 -6.34
CA GLU A 182 -29.23 -19.78 -7.36
C GLU A 182 -28.85 -19.33 -8.78
N CYS A 183 -29.08 -20.19 -9.77
CA CYS A 183 -28.96 -19.83 -11.19
C CYS A 183 -29.89 -20.71 -12.02
N PHE A 184 -30.13 -20.32 -13.27
CA PHE A 184 -31.04 -21.04 -14.16
C PHE A 184 -30.74 -22.55 -14.22
N ARG A 185 -29.49 -22.92 -14.48
CA ARG A 185 -29.09 -24.34 -14.56
C ARG A 185 -29.35 -25.11 -13.26
N LYS A 186 -29.06 -24.51 -12.10
CA LYS A 186 -29.24 -25.13 -10.79
C LYS A 186 -30.72 -25.36 -10.47
N GLN A 187 -31.57 -24.42 -10.84
CA GLN A 187 -33.02 -24.55 -10.64
C GLN A 187 -33.63 -25.66 -11.50
N TYR A 188 -33.18 -25.81 -12.75
CA TYR A 188 -33.73 -26.78 -13.71
C TYR A 188 -32.90 -28.07 -13.85
N GLU A 189 -31.97 -28.32 -12.94
CA GLU A 189 -31.00 -29.40 -13.08
C GLU A 189 -31.65 -30.80 -13.14
N ASN A 190 -32.73 -31.01 -12.38
CA ASN A 190 -33.46 -32.27 -12.36
C ASN A 190 -34.27 -32.50 -13.62
N GLU A 191 -34.82 -31.44 -14.21
CA GLU A 191 -35.62 -31.51 -15.45
C GLU A 191 -34.76 -31.72 -16.69
N LEU A 192 -33.49 -31.31 -16.66
CA LEU A 192 -32.53 -31.50 -17.74
C LEU A 192 -31.86 -32.89 -17.74
N LYS A 193 -32.00 -33.65 -16.66
CA LYS A 193 -31.44 -35.01 -16.51
C LYS A 193 -32.39 -36.12 -16.97
N GLU A 194 -33.67 -35.80 -17.19
CA GLU A 194 -34.69 -36.69 -17.78
C GLU A 194 -34.67 -36.64 -19.31
#